data_AF-A0A5M9N7I5-F1
#
_entry.id   AF-A0A5M9N7I5-F1
#
_cell.length_a   1.000
_cell.length_b   1.000
_cell.length_c   1.000
_cell.angle_alpha   90.00
_cell.angle_beta   90.00
_cell.angle_gamma   90.00
#
_symmetry.space_group_name_H-M   'P 1'
#
loop_
_entity.id
_entity.type
_entity.pdbx_description
1 polymer ?
#
loop_
_entity_poly.entity_id
_entity_poly.type
_entity_poly.pdbx_seq_one_letter_code
_entity_poly.pdbx_strand_id
1 'polypeptide(L)'
;MIKSYHSQIIKMYEKIREEDEKSLNIRKEEIRRKLPEIIDIQRSIGKLSLELSINILNNVENKDKYLKELKEKITDLRIRKSELLAINNYPVDYLEIHYQCPKCKDTGFIGHQKCSCYKQKLIKLYYNNSDLIN
;
A
#
# COMPACT_ATOMS: atom_id res chain seq x y z
N MET A 1 16.16 -14.05 26.39
CA MET A 1 16.71 -14.11 25.02
C MET A 1 15.66 -14.04 23.91
N ILE A 2 14.59 -14.86 23.89
CA ILE A 2 13.57 -14.86 22.80
C ILE A 2 12.85 -13.50 22.60
N LYS A 3 12.56 -12.77 23.68
CA LYS A 3 11.96 -11.42 23.60
C LYS A 3 12.86 -10.39 22.89
N SER A 4 14.19 -10.57 22.92
CA SER A 4 15.14 -9.67 22.26
C SER A 4 15.07 -9.82 20.74
N TYR A 5 15.14 -11.05 20.21
CA TYR A 5 15.03 -11.29 18.77
C TYR A 5 13.69 -10.88 18.19
N HIS A 6 12.60 -11.09 18.93
CA HIS A 6 11.31 -10.61 18.51
C HIS A 6 11.31 -9.09 18.33
N SER A 7 11.75 -8.33 19.36
CA SER A 7 11.83 -6.87 19.29
C SER A 7 12.72 -6.39 18.15
N GLN A 8 13.86 -7.04 17.91
CA GLN A 8 14.74 -6.71 16.78
C GLN A 8 14.04 -6.89 15.43
N ILE A 9 13.34 -7.99 15.21
CA ILE A 9 12.61 -8.24 13.95
C ILE A 9 11.48 -7.23 13.76
N ILE A 10 10.74 -6.89 14.83
CA ILE A 10 9.69 -5.87 14.76
C ILE A 10 10.29 -4.52 14.35
N LYS A 11 11.40 -4.10 14.98
CA LYS A 11 12.12 -2.88 14.59
C LYS A 11 12.59 -2.89 13.13
N MET A 12 12.99 -4.04 12.60
CA MET A 12 13.35 -4.16 11.18
C MET A 12 12.14 -3.91 10.27
N TYR A 13 10.97 -4.44 10.60
CA TYR A 13 9.74 -4.21 9.84
C TYR A 13 9.25 -2.77 9.96
N GLU A 14 9.30 -2.18 11.15
CA GLU A 14 9.00 -0.76 11.38
C GLU A 14 9.88 0.12 10.50
N LYS A 15 11.19 -0.09 10.52
CA LYS A 15 12.15 0.65 9.69
C LYS A 15 11.86 0.52 8.19
N ILE A 16 11.60 -0.68 7.69
CA ILE A 16 11.23 -0.89 6.27
C ILE A 16 10.01 -0.04 5.91
N ARG A 17 8.97 -0.10 6.74
CA ARG A 17 7.73 0.64 6.48
C ARG A 17 7.91 2.16 6.56
N GLU A 18 8.71 2.65 7.50
CA GLU A 18 9.05 4.07 7.61
C GLU A 18 9.81 4.57 6.37
N GLU A 19 10.78 3.79 5.89
CA GLU A 19 11.54 4.10 4.68
C GLU A 19 10.65 4.12 3.43
N ASP A 20 9.78 3.12 3.27
CA ASP A 20 8.83 3.03 2.15
C ASP A 20 7.80 4.16 2.18
N GLU A 21 7.29 4.52 3.36
CA GLU A 21 6.36 5.64 3.53
C GLU A 21 7.04 6.98 3.18
N LYS A 22 8.26 7.19 3.66
CA LYS A 22 9.05 8.38 3.34
C LYS A 22 9.30 8.48 1.82
N SER A 23 9.69 7.38 1.19
CA SER A 23 9.89 7.30 -0.26
C SER A 23 8.61 7.59 -1.04
N LEU A 24 7.47 7.02 -0.62
CA LEU A 24 6.19 7.30 -1.25
C LEU A 24 5.78 8.78 -1.11
N ASN A 25 6.02 9.38 0.06
CA ASN A 25 5.71 10.80 0.26
C ASN A 25 6.54 11.70 -0.66
N ILE A 26 7.82 11.39 -0.88
CA ILE A 26 8.65 12.09 -1.86
C ILE A 26 8.06 11.98 -3.28
N ARG A 27 7.67 10.77 -3.71
CA ARG A 27 7.03 10.54 -5.03
C ARG A 27 5.71 11.30 -5.17
N LYS A 28 4.90 11.36 -4.10
CA LYS A 28 3.65 12.12 -4.07
C LYS A 28 3.88 13.62 -4.21
N GLU A 29 4.87 14.18 -3.50
CA GLU A 29 5.20 15.60 -3.60
C GLU A 29 5.76 15.96 -4.98
N GLU A 30 6.53 15.07 -5.60
CA GLU A 30 6.95 15.24 -6.99
C GLU A 30 5.74 15.32 -7.93
N ILE A 31 4.83 14.34 -7.87
CA ILE A 31 3.64 14.33 -8.72
C ILE A 31 2.75 15.54 -8.44
N ARG A 32 2.60 15.95 -7.18
CA ARG A 32 1.85 17.15 -6.81
C ARG A 32 2.37 18.40 -7.51
N ARG A 33 3.70 18.50 -7.68
CA ARG A 33 4.35 19.63 -8.34
C ARG A 33 4.30 19.55 -9.86
N LYS A 34 4.52 18.36 -10.42
CA LYS A 34 4.67 18.16 -11.87
C LYS A 34 3.35 17.86 -12.59
N LEU A 35 2.49 17.06 -11.98
CA LEU A 35 1.24 16.55 -12.55
C LEU A 35 0.09 16.70 -11.53
N PRO A 36 -0.25 17.95 -11.12
CA PRO A 36 -1.27 18.20 -10.10
C PRO A 36 -2.64 17.61 -10.42
N GLU A 37 -2.98 17.46 -11.70
CA GLU A 37 -4.22 16.80 -12.16
C GLU A 37 -4.35 15.36 -11.64
N ILE A 38 -3.25 14.63 -11.45
CA ILE A 38 -3.26 13.28 -10.89
C ILE A 38 -3.75 13.30 -9.44
N ILE A 39 -3.39 14.34 -8.68
CA ILE A 39 -3.83 14.52 -7.29
C ILE A 39 -5.33 14.83 -7.24
N ASP A 40 -5.84 15.62 -8.17
CA ASP A 40 -7.27 15.92 -8.26
C ASP A 40 -8.09 14.68 -8.66
N ILE A 41 -7.55 13.84 -9.55
CA ILE A 41 -8.13 12.53 -9.88
C ILE A 41 -8.16 11.64 -8.64
N GLN A 42 -7.06 11.54 -7.87
CA GLN A 42 -7.03 10.77 -6.63
C GLN A 42 -8.07 11.25 -5.61
N ARG A 43 -8.23 12.58 -5.46
CA ARG A 43 -9.25 13.17 -4.59
C ARG A 43 -10.66 12.80 -5.04
N SER A 44 -10.92 12.87 -6.35
CA SER A 44 -12.20 12.49 -6.95
C SER A 44 -12.53 11.02 -6.74
N ILE A 45 -11.56 10.13 -6.96
CA ILE A 45 -11.70 8.69 -6.68
C ILE A 45 -12.05 8.47 -5.21
N GLY A 46 -11.35 9.14 -4.28
CA GLY A 46 -11.61 9.02 -2.85
C GLY A 46 -13.02 9.45 -2.47
N LYS A 47 -13.48 10.59 -2.98
CA LYS A 47 -14.85 11.10 -2.76
C LYS A 47 -15.91 10.13 -3.28
N LEU A 48 -15.77 9.66 -4.52
CA LEU A 48 -16.72 8.73 -5.12
C LEU A 48 -16.69 7.35 -4.43
N SER A 49 -15.53 6.90 -3.96
CA SER A 49 -15.42 5.64 -3.22
C SER A 49 -16.11 5.72 -1.86
N LEU A 50 -16.03 6.87 -1.18
CA LEU A 50 -16.76 7.13 0.06
C LEU A 50 -18.27 7.16 -0.19
N GLU A 51 -18.71 7.89 -1.22
CA GLU A 51 -20.11 7.94 -1.66
C GLU A 51 -20.64 6.55 -1.99
N LEU A 52 -19.88 5.74 -2.73
CA LEU A 52 -20.21 4.35 -3.02
C LEU A 52 -20.40 3.54 -1.74
N SER A 53 -19.47 3.68 -0.78
CA SER A 53 -19.49 2.93 0.48
C SER A 53 -20.73 3.28 1.33
N ILE A 54 -21.07 4.58 1.42
CA ILE A 54 -22.25 5.05 2.14
C ILE A 54 -23.54 4.55 1.48
N ASN A 55 -23.63 4.62 0.15
CA ASN A 55 -24.84 4.19 -0.57
C ASN A 55 -25.04 2.67 -0.58
N ILE A 56 -23.98 1.88 -0.45
CA ILE A 56 -24.10 0.43 -0.25
C ILE A 56 -24.82 0.12 1.08
N LEU A 57 -24.62 0.93 2.11
CA LEU A 57 -25.24 0.73 3.42
C LEU A 57 -26.70 1.20 3.47
N ASN A 58 -27.07 2.16 2.62
CA ASN A 58 -28.42 2.73 2.58
C ASN A 58 -29.35 1.95 1.62
N ASN A 59 -30.65 1.84 1.94
CA ASN A 59 -31.67 1.24 1.07
C ASN A 59 -32.32 2.31 0.18
N VAL A 60 -31.56 2.81 -0.78
CA VAL A 60 -32.03 3.82 -1.74
C VAL A 60 -32.77 3.14 -2.90
N GLU A 61 -33.84 3.75 -3.43
CA GLU A 61 -34.43 3.32 -4.69
C GLU A 61 -33.43 3.44 -5.85
N ASN A 62 -33.50 2.55 -6.84
CA ASN A 62 -32.56 2.49 -7.98
C ASN A 62 -31.07 2.32 -7.61
N LYS A 63 -30.80 1.81 -6.40
CA LYS A 63 -29.45 1.58 -5.85
C LYS A 63 -28.53 0.86 -6.82
N ASP A 64 -28.95 -0.24 -7.43
CA ASP A 64 -28.05 -1.04 -8.28
C ASP A 64 -27.55 -0.26 -9.50
N LYS A 65 -28.43 0.51 -10.16
CA LYS A 65 -28.06 1.34 -11.30
C LYS A 65 -27.08 2.43 -10.89
N TYR A 66 -27.39 3.15 -9.82
CA TYR A 66 -26.55 4.23 -9.33
C TYR A 66 -25.18 3.73 -8.82
N LEU A 67 -25.14 2.61 -8.10
CA LEU A 67 -23.89 1.98 -7.67
C LEU A 67 -23.04 1.52 -8.87
N LYS A 68 -23.68 1.04 -9.95
CA LYS A 68 -22.98 0.69 -11.18
C LYS A 68 -22.34 1.91 -11.83
N GLU A 69 -23.10 3.00 -11.99
CA GLU A 69 -22.59 4.26 -12.55
C GLU A 69 -21.42 4.83 -11.73
N LEU A 70 -21.49 4.77 -10.39
CA LEU A 70 -20.37 5.17 -9.52
C LEU A 70 -19.13 4.31 -9.73
N LYS A 71 -19.29 2.99 -9.84
CA LYS A 71 -18.17 2.06 -10.09
C LYS A 71 -17.52 2.32 -11.45
N GLU A 72 -18.31 2.59 -12.49
CA GLU A 72 -17.82 2.95 -13.82
C GLU A 72 -17.00 4.25 -13.76
N LYS A 73 -17.54 5.32 -13.16
CA LYS A 73 -16.82 6.60 -12.96
C LYS A 73 -15.50 6.43 -12.21
N ILE A 74 -15.48 5.63 -11.14
CA ILE A 74 -14.25 5.35 -10.38
C ILE A 74 -13.23 4.60 -11.27
N THR A 75 -13.69 3.68 -12.10
CA THR A 75 -12.84 2.90 -13.00
C THR A 75 -12.24 3.79 -14.09
N ASP A 76 -13.04 4.65 -14.71
CA ASP A 76 -12.58 5.60 -15.73
C ASP A 76 -11.51 6.55 -15.16
N LEU A 77 -11.73 7.07 -13.95
CA LEU A 77 -10.75 7.90 -13.26
C LEU A 77 -9.44 7.14 -12.96
N ARG A 78 -9.49 5.85 -12.61
CA ARG A 78 -8.29 5.03 -12.41
C ARG A 78 -7.54 4.78 -13.69
N ILE A 79 -8.25 4.54 -14.80
CA ILE A 79 -7.65 4.41 -16.13
C ILE A 79 -6.96 5.72 -16.50
N ARG A 80 -7.67 6.85 -16.39
CA ARG A 80 -7.12 8.18 -16.68
C ARG A 80 -5.88 8.50 -15.86
N LYS A 81 -5.89 8.18 -14.55
CA LYS A 81 -4.71 8.32 -13.68
C LYS A 81 -3.50 7.56 -14.24
N SER A 82 -3.73 6.32 -14.68
CA SER A 82 -2.68 5.43 -15.18
C SER A 82 -2.13 5.91 -16.52
N GLU A 83 -3.00 6.38 -17.42
CA GLU A 83 -2.60 7.01 -18.69
C GLU A 83 -1.73 8.25 -18.46
N LEU A 84 -2.14 9.13 -17.56
CA LEU A 84 -1.39 10.36 -17.26
C LEU A 84 0.00 10.07 -16.68
N LEU A 85 0.12 9.05 -15.81
CA LEU A 85 1.42 8.59 -15.34
C LEU A 85 2.26 8.07 -16.52
N ALA A 86 1.71 7.16 -17.33
CA ALA A 86 2.44 6.50 -18.41
C ALA A 86 2.91 7.49 -19.50
N ILE A 87 2.05 8.41 -19.93
CA ILE A 87 2.38 9.42 -20.96
C ILE A 87 3.49 10.36 -20.47
N ASN A 88 3.56 10.60 -19.16
CA ASN A 88 4.62 11.40 -18.55
C ASN A 88 5.84 10.56 -18.09
N ASN A 89 5.99 9.33 -18.59
CA ASN A 89 7.09 8.41 -18.29
C ASN A 89 7.21 7.99 -16.82
N TYR A 90 6.10 8.00 -16.08
CA TYR A 90 6.01 7.42 -14.75
C TYR A 90 5.42 6.00 -14.82
N PRO A 91 5.89 5.06 -13.98
CA PRO A 91 5.20 3.79 -13.77
C PRO A 91 3.74 4.00 -13.35
N VAL A 92 2.84 3.14 -13.81
CA VAL A 92 1.39 3.25 -13.47
C VAL A 92 1.10 3.07 -11.98
N ASP A 93 2.00 2.40 -11.27
CA ASP A 93 2.00 2.14 -9.82
C ASP A 93 2.95 3.10 -9.06
N TYR A 94 3.41 4.19 -9.69
CA TYR A 94 4.38 5.11 -9.10
C TYR A 94 3.95 5.71 -7.76
N LEU A 95 2.64 5.82 -7.53
CA LEU A 95 2.05 6.34 -6.29
C LEU A 95 1.60 5.25 -5.31
N GLU A 96 2.10 4.02 -5.48
CA GLU A 96 1.77 2.88 -4.63
C GLU A 96 2.97 2.47 -3.76
N ILE A 97 2.69 1.82 -2.62
CA ILE A 97 3.72 1.20 -1.77
C ILE A 97 4.03 -0.17 -2.35
N HIS A 98 5.32 -0.42 -2.58
CA HIS A 98 5.83 -1.72 -3.01
C HIS A 98 6.40 -2.47 -1.82
N TYR A 99 5.61 -3.36 -1.24
CA TYR A 99 6.03 -4.15 -0.10
C TYR A 99 7.11 -5.18 -0.47
N GLN A 100 8.14 -5.31 0.36
CA GLN A 100 9.14 -6.38 0.23
C GLN A 100 8.51 -7.75 0.40
N CYS A 101 7.52 -7.86 1.30
CA CYS A 101 6.71 -9.05 1.46
C CYS A 101 5.23 -8.75 1.14
N PRO A 102 4.73 -9.15 -0.05
CA PRO A 102 3.33 -8.89 -0.41
C PRO A 102 2.33 -9.64 0.47
N LYS A 103 2.74 -10.74 1.11
CA LYS A 103 1.86 -11.57 1.96
C LYS A 103 1.46 -10.89 3.27
N CYS A 104 2.45 -10.33 3.97
CA CYS A 104 2.22 -9.64 5.25
C CYS A 104 2.26 -8.12 5.15
N LYS A 105 2.56 -7.57 3.96
CA LYS A 105 2.74 -6.12 3.74
C LYS A 105 3.75 -5.53 4.72
N ASP A 106 4.86 -6.25 4.87
CA ASP A 106 5.97 -5.90 5.78
C ASP A 106 5.57 -5.65 7.24
N THR A 107 4.50 -6.30 7.69
CA THR A 107 4.16 -6.35 9.12
C THR A 107 4.85 -7.53 9.83
N GLY A 108 5.31 -8.52 9.06
CA GLY A 108 5.79 -9.79 9.60
C GLY A 108 4.70 -10.77 10.04
N PHE A 109 3.42 -10.40 9.95
CA PHE A 109 2.29 -11.24 10.37
C PHE A 109 1.19 -11.33 9.32
N ILE A 110 0.48 -12.45 9.31
CA ILE A 110 -0.76 -12.64 8.57
C ILE A 110 -1.81 -13.00 9.61
N GLY A 111 -2.66 -12.02 9.97
CA GLY A 111 -3.48 -12.10 11.18
C GLY A 111 -2.60 -12.29 12.42
N HIS A 112 -2.87 -13.33 13.21
CA HIS A 112 -2.09 -13.67 14.40
C HIS A 112 -0.87 -14.56 14.13
N GLN A 113 -0.65 -14.99 12.88
CA GLN A 113 0.41 -15.93 12.54
C GLN A 113 1.66 -15.23 12.01
N LYS A 114 2.84 -15.68 12.45
CA LYS A 114 4.12 -15.21 11.91
C LYS A 114 4.23 -15.57 10.42
N CYS A 115 4.43 -14.56 9.59
CA CYS A 115 4.63 -14.73 8.16
C CYS A 115 5.91 -15.54 7.88
N SER A 116 5.95 -16.23 6.75
CA SER A 116 7.15 -16.92 6.25
C SER A 116 8.40 -16.02 6.25
N CYS A 117 8.28 -14.74 5.85
CA CYS A 117 9.39 -13.79 5.87
C CYS A 117 9.87 -13.44 7.29
N TYR A 118 8.99 -13.49 8.30
CA TYR A 118 9.37 -13.33 9.70
C TYR A 118 10.24 -14.51 10.15
N LYS A 119 9.80 -15.74 9.84
CA LYS A 119 10.55 -16.95 10.18
C LYS A 119 11.94 -16.94 9.54
N GLN A 120 12.05 -16.52 8.28
CA GLN A 120 13.33 -16.37 7.59
C GLN A 120 14.25 -15.34 8.27
N LYS A 121 13.72 -14.16 8.63
CA LYS A 121 14.49 -13.14 9.37
C LYS A 121 14.95 -13.66 10.74
N LEU A 122 14.10 -14.42 11.43
CA LEU A 122 14.45 -15.04 12.71
C LEU A 122 15.58 -16.05 12.58
N ILE A 123 15.52 -16.94 11.57
CA ILE A 123 16.58 -17.89 11.27
C ILE A 123 17.90 -17.15 10.98
N LYS A 124 17.85 -16.10 10.15
CA LYS A 124 19.02 -15.27 9.84
C LYS A 124 19.62 -14.63 11.09
N LEU A 125 18.80 -14.13 12.01
CA LEU A 125 19.28 -13.57 13.27
C LEU A 125 19.92 -14.64 14.16
N TYR A 126 19.36 -15.84 14.23
CA TYR A 126 19.98 -16.93 15.00
C TYR A 126 21.36 -17.28 14.46
N TYR A 127 21.51 -17.42 13.14
CA TYR A 127 22.81 -17.67 12.53
C TYR A 127 23.80 -16.54 12.81
N ASN A 128 23.40 -15.28 12.69
CA ASN A 128 24.29 -14.14 12.95
C ASN A 128 24.74 -14.03 14.41
N ASN A 129 23.99 -14.61 15.36
CA ASN A 129 24.30 -14.56 16.80
C ASN A 129 24.88 -15.89 17.32
N SER A 130 25.06 -16.88 16.46
CA SER A 130 25.84 -18.08 16.77
C SER A 130 27.18 -17.96 16.05
N ASP A 131 28.28 -18.31 16.71
CA ASP A 131 29.65 -18.26 16.15
C ASP A 131 29.88 -19.23 14.97
N LEU A 132 28.82 -19.65 14.28
CA LEU A 132 28.77 -20.54 13.12
C LEU A 132 29.10 -19.82 11.80
N ILE A 133 29.71 -18.62 11.87
CA ILE A 133 30.28 -17.90 10.73
C ILE A 133 31.83 -17.99 10.77
N ASN A 134 32.40 -18.86 11.59
CA ASN A 134 33.80 -19.28 11.46
C ASN A 134 33.92 -20.51 10.55
#